data_AF-A0A269PB68-F1
#
_entry.id   AF-A0A269PB68-F1
#
_cell.length_a   1.000
_cell.length_b   1.000
_cell.length_c   1.000
_cell.angle_alpha   90.00
_cell.angle_beta   90.00
_cell.angle_gamma   90.00
#
_symmetry.space_group_name_H-M   'P 1'
#
loop_
_entity.id
_entity.type
_entity.pdbx_description
1 polymer ?
#
loop_
_entity_poly.entity_id
_entity_poly.type
_entity_poly.pdbx_seq_one_letter_code
_entity_poly.pdbx_strand_id
1 'polypeptide(L)'
;MASPLYVAKKGSYEEFCEVFDAEANDATDMLFGALTNGDPEARASICNAMLDRGADASREEYGQNALTILLGRHRHLGAGDGALVKRLVQGGADVNFRERRGDVPIKLVVSNSSDDEERREVYEALFGVEELDLSLPSNVRNPKNTVGGWLRMNVDGRPGKLDVLDEFLQARGE
;
A
#
# COMPACT_ATOMS: atom_id res chain seq x y z
N MET A 1 29.27 -11.27 3.10
CA MET A 1 27.96 -11.12 3.78
C MET A 1 26.92 -10.81 2.74
N ALA A 2 25.68 -11.25 2.95
CA ALA A 2 24.56 -10.89 2.08
C ALA A 2 24.32 -9.36 2.18
N SER A 3 23.90 -8.74 1.07
CA SER A 3 23.58 -7.31 1.07
C SER A 3 22.35 -7.06 1.96
N PRO A 4 22.35 -6.04 2.84
CA PRO A 4 21.18 -5.69 3.66
C PRO A 4 19.93 -5.44 2.82
N LEU A 5 20.09 -4.79 1.66
CA LEU A 5 19.00 -4.59 0.71
C LEU A 5 18.46 -5.90 0.12
N TYR A 6 19.34 -6.88 -0.12
CA TYR A 6 18.91 -8.19 -0.61
C TYR A 6 18.11 -8.94 0.46
N VAL A 7 18.59 -8.92 1.71
CA VAL A 7 17.91 -9.55 2.84
C VAL A 7 16.58 -8.86 3.13
N ALA A 8 16.51 -7.53 3.08
CA ALA A 8 15.25 -6.80 3.19
C ALA A 8 14.18 -7.28 2.21
N LYS A 9 14.59 -7.60 0.96
CA LYS A 9 13.69 -8.04 -0.12
C LYS A 9 13.27 -9.51 -0.05
N LYS A 10 14.02 -10.37 0.66
CA LYS A 10 13.92 -11.83 0.48
C LYS A 10 14.09 -12.67 1.75
N GLY A 11 14.72 -12.13 2.78
CA GLY A 11 15.01 -12.83 4.03
C GLY A 11 14.02 -12.50 5.14
N SER A 12 14.28 -13.07 6.31
CA SER A 12 13.50 -12.81 7.53
C SER A 12 13.90 -11.49 8.21
N TYR A 13 13.16 -11.09 9.23
CA TYR A 13 13.51 -9.92 10.04
C TYR A 13 14.81 -10.15 10.82
N GLU A 14 15.03 -11.36 11.34
CA GLU A 14 16.24 -11.74 12.09
C GLU A 14 17.47 -11.65 11.19
N GLU A 15 17.42 -12.27 10.00
CA GLU A 15 18.51 -12.20 9.03
C GLU A 15 18.81 -10.75 8.64
N PHE A 16 17.77 -9.92 8.50
CA PHE A 16 17.93 -8.50 8.19
C PHE A 16 18.66 -7.77 9.32
N CYS A 17 18.30 -8.01 10.58
CA CYS A 17 18.96 -7.41 11.74
C CYS A 17 20.43 -7.82 11.88
N GLU A 18 20.83 -9.01 11.44
CA GLU A 18 22.23 -9.44 11.47
C GLU A 18 23.13 -8.66 10.51
N VAL A 19 22.58 -8.19 9.39
CA VAL A 19 23.35 -7.51 8.33
C VAL A 19 23.13 -6.01 8.28
N PHE A 20 22.03 -5.51 8.84
CA PHE A 20 21.67 -4.10 8.81
C PHE A 20 22.57 -3.27 9.73
N ASP A 21 23.12 -2.20 9.17
CA ASP A 21 23.92 -1.21 9.87
C ASP A 21 23.31 0.18 9.61
N ALA A 22 22.81 0.82 10.67
CA ALA A 22 22.15 2.12 10.58
C ALA A 22 23.09 3.27 10.17
N GLU A 23 24.41 3.12 10.34
CA GLU A 23 25.40 4.11 9.89
C GLU A 23 25.74 3.94 8.41
N ALA A 24 25.65 2.71 7.89
CA ALA A 24 26.06 2.37 6.52
C ALA A 24 24.89 2.16 5.55
N ASN A 25 23.65 2.02 6.04
CA ASN A 25 22.48 1.69 5.22
C ASN A 25 21.38 2.74 5.35
N ASP A 26 20.90 3.23 4.22
CA ASP A 26 19.78 4.16 4.18
C ASP A 26 18.47 3.46 4.53
N ALA A 27 17.76 3.99 5.54
CA ALA A 27 16.51 3.42 6.02
C ALA A 27 15.41 3.46 4.95
N THR A 28 15.40 4.47 4.09
CA THR A 28 14.43 4.60 3.00
C THR A 28 14.66 3.53 1.94
N ASP A 29 15.91 3.28 1.53
CA ASP A 29 16.24 2.19 0.62
C ASP A 29 15.83 0.82 1.19
N MET A 30 16.05 0.61 2.49
CA MET A 30 15.64 -0.64 3.16
C MET A 30 14.12 -0.77 3.22
N LEU A 31 13.38 0.32 3.52
CA LEU A 31 11.92 0.34 3.48
C LEU A 31 11.42 -0.07 2.09
N PHE A 32 11.91 0.57 1.03
CA PHE A 32 11.48 0.26 -0.35
C PHE A 32 11.88 -1.15 -0.79
N GLY A 33 13.00 -1.68 -0.30
CA GLY A 33 13.35 -3.09 -0.46
C GLY A 33 12.34 -4.02 0.23
N ALA A 34 12.07 -3.77 1.51
CA ALA A 34 11.21 -4.57 2.36
C ALA A 34 9.75 -4.62 1.89
N LEU A 35 9.22 -3.53 1.32
CA LEU A 35 7.88 -3.51 0.72
C LEU A 35 7.70 -4.55 -0.40
N THR A 36 8.80 -5.03 -1.01
CA THR A 36 8.77 -6.10 -2.03
C THR A 36 8.96 -7.51 -1.47
N ASN A 37 9.20 -7.64 -0.16
CA ASN A 37 9.40 -8.93 0.49
C ASN A 37 8.12 -9.77 0.42
N GLY A 38 8.27 -11.03 0.03
CA GLY A 38 7.14 -11.94 -0.17
C GLY A 38 6.57 -12.50 1.13
N ASP A 39 7.35 -12.48 2.21
CA ASP A 39 6.90 -12.85 3.55
C ASP A 39 6.20 -11.66 4.21
N PRO A 40 4.89 -11.74 4.52
CA PRO A 40 4.16 -10.63 5.14
C PRO A 40 4.65 -10.25 6.53
N GLU A 41 5.12 -11.20 7.34
CA GLU A 41 5.58 -10.94 8.70
C GLU A 41 6.95 -10.23 8.68
N ALA A 42 7.87 -10.73 7.86
CA ALA A 42 9.17 -10.09 7.65
C ALA A 42 9.00 -8.70 7.00
N ARG A 43 8.14 -8.58 5.98
CA ARG A 43 7.80 -7.30 5.34
C ARG A 43 7.32 -6.28 6.36
N ALA A 44 6.31 -6.63 7.16
CA ALA A 44 5.76 -5.72 8.15
C ALA A 44 6.82 -5.33 9.19
N SER A 45 7.58 -6.29 9.73
CA SER A 45 8.59 -6.04 10.76
C SER A 45 9.72 -5.14 10.27
N ILE A 46 10.30 -5.44 9.10
CA ILE A 46 11.39 -4.65 8.53
C ILE A 46 10.90 -3.25 8.17
N CYS A 47 9.75 -3.12 7.49
CA CYS A 47 9.19 -1.81 7.13
C CYS A 47 8.94 -0.94 8.38
N ASN A 48 8.34 -1.51 9.42
CA ASN A 48 8.09 -0.80 10.68
C ASN A 48 9.40 -0.32 11.32
N ALA A 49 10.42 -1.18 11.38
CA ALA A 49 11.71 -0.85 11.96
C ALA A 49 12.44 0.27 11.18
N MET A 50 12.23 0.36 9.86
CA MET A 50 12.78 1.43 9.03
C MET A 50 11.99 2.74 9.19
N LEU A 51 10.67 2.68 9.27
CA LEU A 51 9.84 3.86 9.56
C LEU A 51 10.14 4.45 10.94
N ASP A 52 10.39 3.61 11.95
CA ASP A 52 10.84 4.05 13.29
C ASP A 52 12.19 4.78 13.26
N ARG A 53 13.00 4.52 12.22
CA ARG A 53 14.29 5.18 11.96
C ARG A 53 14.16 6.39 11.03
N GLY A 54 12.95 6.82 10.69
CA GLY A 54 12.70 8.00 9.87
C GLY A 54 12.85 7.76 8.37
N ALA A 55 12.66 6.51 7.90
CA ALA A 55 12.55 6.24 6.47
C ALA A 55 11.45 7.11 5.82
N ASP A 56 11.76 7.69 4.67
CA ASP A 56 10.86 8.57 3.93
C ASP A 56 9.82 7.76 3.15
N ALA A 57 8.59 7.72 3.65
CA ALA A 57 7.49 7.03 2.98
C ALA A 57 6.89 7.83 1.80
N SER A 58 7.21 9.11 1.68
CA SER A 58 6.75 9.98 0.58
C SER A 58 7.55 9.79 -0.72
N ARG A 59 8.69 9.10 -0.65
CA ARG A 59 9.54 8.84 -1.82
C ARG A 59 8.75 8.19 -2.95
N GLU A 60 8.98 8.72 -4.15
CA GLU A 60 8.47 8.16 -5.39
C GLU A 60 9.66 7.75 -6.25
N GLU A 61 9.65 6.51 -6.75
CA GLU A 61 10.71 6.03 -7.62
C GLU A 61 10.18 5.07 -8.67
N TYR A 62 10.69 5.19 -9.89
CA TYR A 62 10.32 4.33 -11.03
C TYR A 62 8.79 4.25 -11.26
N GLY A 63 8.06 5.34 -11.02
CA GLY A 63 6.60 5.39 -11.18
C GLY A 63 5.84 4.56 -10.15
N GLN A 64 6.40 4.44 -8.94
CA GLN A 64 5.79 3.79 -7.78
C GLN A 64 6.03 4.65 -6.54
N ASN A 65 5.11 4.61 -5.60
CA ASN A 65 5.35 5.05 -4.22
C ASN A 65 5.24 3.85 -3.27
N ALA A 66 5.42 4.08 -1.97
CA ALA A 66 5.37 3.01 -0.98
C ALA A 66 4.05 2.21 -1.01
N LEU A 67 2.90 2.89 -1.15
CA LEU A 67 1.58 2.27 -1.19
C LEU A 67 1.40 1.40 -2.44
N THR A 68 1.80 1.88 -3.61
CA THR A 68 1.62 1.11 -4.86
C THR A 68 2.55 -0.10 -4.92
N ILE A 69 3.73 -0.04 -4.28
CA ILE A 69 4.61 -1.20 -4.13
C ILE A 69 3.95 -2.26 -3.25
N LEU A 70 3.49 -1.87 -2.06
CA LEU A 70 2.84 -2.79 -1.12
C LEU A 70 1.58 -3.42 -1.73
N LEU A 71 0.69 -2.59 -2.27
CA LEU A 71 -0.62 -3.04 -2.74
C LEU A 71 -0.56 -3.67 -4.13
N GLY A 72 0.44 -3.34 -4.95
CA GLY A 72 0.53 -3.79 -6.34
C GLY A 72 1.40 -5.03 -6.59
N ARG A 73 2.31 -5.39 -5.66
CA ARG A 73 3.22 -6.53 -5.85
C ARG A 73 2.73 -7.84 -5.24
N HIS A 74 1.85 -7.78 -4.24
CA HIS A 74 1.46 -8.95 -3.46
C HIS A 74 0.07 -9.42 -3.85
N ARG A 75 -0.10 -10.74 -4.01
CA ARG A 75 -1.43 -11.33 -4.26
C ARG A 75 -2.31 -11.31 -3.01
N HIS A 76 -1.68 -11.45 -1.84
CA HIS A 76 -2.34 -11.48 -0.54
C HIS A 76 -1.60 -10.53 0.39
N LEU A 77 -2.37 -9.80 1.21
CA LEU A 77 -1.85 -9.02 2.31
C LEU A 77 -1.85 -9.89 3.57
N GLY A 78 -0.85 -9.72 4.42
CA GLY A 78 -0.83 -10.34 5.75
C GLY A 78 -1.44 -9.42 6.80
N ALA A 79 -1.67 -9.95 8.00
CA ALA A 79 -2.29 -9.23 9.11
C ALA A 79 -1.59 -7.89 9.45
N GLY A 80 -0.27 -7.78 9.23
CA GLY A 80 0.48 -6.55 9.51
C GLY A 80 0.41 -5.48 8.41
N ASP A 81 -0.08 -5.80 7.21
CA ASP A 81 -0.04 -4.85 6.08
C ASP A 81 -1.07 -3.73 6.21
N GLY A 82 -2.22 -3.99 6.83
CA GLY A 82 -3.24 -2.96 7.08
C GLY A 82 -2.70 -1.83 7.96
N ALA A 83 -2.18 -2.19 9.14
CA ALA A 83 -1.44 -1.28 10.01
C ALA A 83 -0.24 -0.62 9.31
N LEU A 84 0.48 -1.34 8.44
CA LEU A 84 1.58 -0.76 7.68
C LEU A 84 1.11 0.32 6.69
N VAL A 85 0.00 0.13 5.99
CA VAL A 85 -0.60 1.16 5.10
C VAL A 85 -0.84 2.45 5.88
N LYS A 86 -1.44 2.36 7.07
CA LYS A 86 -1.68 3.52 7.93
C LYS A 86 -0.39 4.28 8.24
N ARG A 87 0.69 3.55 8.58
CA ARG A 87 1.98 4.19 8.86
C ARG A 87 2.62 4.82 7.63
N LEU A 88 2.51 4.19 6.46
CA LEU A 88 3.02 4.76 5.21
C LEU A 88 2.29 6.07 4.87
N VAL A 89 0.96 6.10 5.02
CA VAL A 89 0.16 7.32 4.85
C VAL A 89 0.58 8.40 5.84
N GLN A 90 0.73 8.06 7.12
CA GLN A 90 1.23 8.99 8.15
C GLN A 90 2.65 9.49 7.86
N GLY A 91 3.47 8.68 7.19
CA GLY A 91 4.80 9.04 6.70
C GLY A 91 4.81 9.84 5.40
N GLY A 92 3.65 10.24 4.87
CA GLY A 92 3.52 11.10 3.70
C GLY A 92 3.39 10.37 2.36
N ALA A 93 3.14 9.06 2.34
CA ALA A 93 2.86 8.36 1.08
C ALA A 93 1.55 8.86 0.45
N ASP A 94 1.62 9.39 -0.78
CA ASP A 94 0.46 9.92 -1.49
C ASP A 94 -0.57 8.82 -1.82
N VAL A 95 -1.76 8.94 -1.23
CA VAL A 95 -2.90 8.02 -1.40
C VAL A 95 -3.55 8.11 -2.79
N ASN A 96 -3.29 9.18 -3.53
CA ASN A 96 -3.78 9.40 -4.90
C ASN A 96 -2.72 9.17 -5.98
N PHE A 97 -1.52 8.71 -5.58
CA PHE A 97 -0.41 8.54 -6.50
C PHE A 97 -0.79 7.64 -7.67
N ARG A 98 -0.45 8.05 -8.90
CA ARG A 98 -0.72 7.23 -10.09
C ARG A 98 0.49 6.41 -10.44
N GLU A 99 0.36 5.10 -10.28
CA GLU A 99 1.40 4.20 -10.73
C GLU A 99 1.47 4.09 -12.26
N ARG A 100 2.47 3.37 -12.76
CA ARG A 100 2.80 3.27 -14.20
C ARG A 100 1.65 2.82 -15.11
N ARG A 101 0.69 2.02 -14.64
CA ARG A 101 -0.52 1.62 -15.38
C ARG A 101 -1.66 2.63 -15.23
N GLY A 102 -1.49 3.64 -14.39
CA GLY A 102 -2.40 4.75 -14.16
C GLY A 102 -3.38 4.53 -13.00
N ASP A 103 -3.25 3.42 -12.28
CA ASP A 103 -4.06 3.11 -11.11
C ASP A 103 -3.58 3.90 -9.88
N VAL A 104 -4.52 4.19 -9.00
CA VAL A 104 -4.27 4.78 -7.68
C VAL A 104 -4.29 3.69 -6.61
N PRO A 105 -3.63 3.86 -5.45
CA PRO A 105 -3.55 2.86 -4.39
C PRO A 105 -4.86 2.12 -4.10
N ILE A 106 -5.99 2.82 -3.92
CA ILE A 106 -7.27 2.17 -3.62
C ILE A 106 -7.78 1.24 -4.73
N LYS A 107 -7.46 1.51 -6.00
CA LYS A 107 -7.82 0.62 -7.12
C LYS A 107 -7.02 -0.69 -7.06
N LEU A 108 -5.75 -0.62 -6.66
CA LEU A 108 -4.89 -1.81 -6.51
C LEU A 108 -5.43 -2.74 -5.42
N VAL A 109 -5.98 -2.18 -4.34
CA VAL A 109 -6.70 -2.94 -3.32
C VAL A 109 -7.81 -3.75 -3.99
N VAL A 110 -8.79 -3.11 -4.62
CA VAL A 110 -9.98 -3.75 -5.20
C VAL A 110 -9.67 -4.76 -6.31
N SER A 111 -8.55 -4.59 -7.03
CA SER A 111 -8.11 -5.50 -8.08
C SER A 111 -7.44 -6.78 -7.58
N ASN A 112 -6.91 -6.81 -6.35
CA ASN A 112 -6.37 -8.04 -5.76
C ASN A 112 -7.49 -9.01 -5.37
N SER A 113 -7.18 -10.31 -5.29
CA SER A 113 -8.16 -11.39 -5.07
C SER A 113 -8.32 -11.82 -3.60
N SER A 114 -8.08 -10.92 -2.65
CA SER A 114 -8.20 -11.17 -1.21
C SER A 114 -9.65 -11.00 -0.74
N ASP A 115 -9.98 -11.51 0.45
CA ASP A 115 -11.28 -11.26 1.07
C ASP A 115 -11.46 -9.76 1.36
N ASP A 116 -12.69 -9.27 1.34
CA ASP A 116 -12.99 -7.86 1.57
C ASP A 116 -12.88 -7.48 3.04
N GLU A 117 -13.24 -8.39 3.94
CA GLU A 117 -13.10 -8.19 5.39
C GLU A 117 -11.62 -8.04 5.80
N GLU A 118 -10.72 -8.78 5.16
CA GLU A 118 -9.27 -8.67 5.38
C GLU A 118 -8.70 -7.30 4.97
N ARG A 119 -9.47 -6.47 4.26
CA ARG A 119 -9.04 -5.15 3.77
C ARG A 119 -9.56 -4.01 4.62
N ARG A 120 -10.37 -4.28 5.63
CA ARG A 120 -10.96 -3.23 6.47
C ARG A 120 -9.92 -2.23 6.96
N GLU A 121 -8.81 -2.69 7.52
CA GLU A 121 -7.73 -1.79 7.98
C GLU A 121 -7.10 -0.96 6.86
N VAL A 122 -6.97 -1.53 5.65
CA VAL A 122 -6.45 -0.80 4.48
C VAL A 122 -7.45 0.28 4.06
N TYR A 123 -8.75 -0.03 4.04
CA TYR A 123 -9.78 0.96 3.76
C TYR A 123 -9.83 2.03 4.86
N GLU A 124 -9.77 1.68 6.14
CA GLU A 124 -9.68 2.63 7.24
C GLU A 124 -8.50 3.58 7.09
N ALA A 125 -7.33 3.06 6.68
CA ALA A 125 -6.14 3.89 6.48
C ALA A 125 -6.28 4.85 5.29
N LEU A 126 -6.83 4.39 4.16
CA LEU A 126 -6.97 5.21 2.95
C LEU A 126 -8.16 6.17 3.02
N PHE A 127 -9.32 5.70 3.46
CA PHE A 127 -10.52 6.53 3.65
C PHE A 127 -10.48 7.36 4.94
N GLY A 128 -9.54 7.11 5.84
CA GLY A 128 -9.37 7.88 7.08
C GLY A 128 -8.68 9.23 6.90
N VAL A 129 -8.15 9.52 5.71
CA VAL A 129 -7.43 10.78 5.42
C VAL A 129 -8.22 11.69 4.49
N GLU A 130 -8.10 13.00 4.67
CA GLU A 130 -8.85 14.00 3.89
C GLU A 130 -8.34 14.08 2.46
N GLU A 131 -7.07 13.74 2.26
CA GLU A 131 -6.35 13.81 1.00
C GLU A 131 -6.91 12.85 -0.06
N LEU A 132 -7.57 11.75 0.32
CA LEU A 132 -8.14 10.80 -0.64
C LEU A 132 -9.20 11.48 -1.51
N ASP A 133 -8.91 11.60 -2.81
CA ASP A 133 -9.78 12.27 -3.77
C ASP A 133 -10.43 11.26 -4.72
N LEU A 134 -11.69 10.92 -4.42
CA LEU A 134 -12.49 10.01 -5.21
C LEU A 134 -13.02 10.65 -6.51
N SER A 135 -12.95 11.98 -6.64
CA SER A 135 -13.41 12.71 -7.83
C SER A 135 -12.40 12.66 -8.99
N LEU A 136 -11.15 12.26 -8.71
CA LEU A 136 -10.12 12.09 -9.73
C LEU A 136 -10.58 11.14 -10.84
N PRO A 137 -10.11 11.31 -12.10
CA PRO A 137 -10.48 10.41 -13.18
C PRO A 137 -9.97 8.98 -12.91
N SER A 138 -10.83 7.97 -12.97
CA SER A 138 -10.39 6.57 -12.80
C SER A 138 -9.40 6.13 -13.88
N ASN A 139 -9.50 6.71 -15.08
CA ASN A 139 -8.55 6.51 -16.17
C ASN A 139 -8.22 7.85 -16.83
N VAL A 140 -6.95 8.27 -16.77
CA VAL A 140 -6.50 9.56 -17.34
C VAL A 140 -6.69 9.63 -18.86
N ARG A 141 -6.59 8.51 -19.57
CA ARG A 141 -6.79 8.44 -21.04
C ARG A 141 -8.26 8.46 -21.44
N ASN A 142 -9.16 8.11 -20.52
CA ASN A 142 -10.62 8.12 -20.72
C ASN A 142 -11.32 8.62 -19.45
N PRO A 143 -11.27 9.94 -19.17
CA PRO A 143 -11.68 10.52 -17.89
C PRO A 143 -13.21 10.69 -17.77
N LYS A 144 -13.97 9.69 -18.22
CA LYS A 144 -15.45 9.69 -18.15
C LYS A 144 -15.98 9.26 -16.79
N ASN A 145 -15.20 8.48 -16.05
CA ASN A 145 -15.58 7.94 -14.75
C ASN A 145 -14.57 8.42 -13.69
N THR A 146 -15.04 8.66 -12.47
CA THR A 146 -14.20 9.02 -11.33
C THR A 146 -13.68 7.77 -10.64
N VAL A 147 -12.68 7.91 -9.76
CA VAL A 147 -12.20 6.81 -8.91
C VAL A 147 -13.36 6.28 -8.06
N GLY A 148 -14.14 7.16 -7.41
CA GLY A 148 -15.35 6.83 -6.65
C GLY A 148 -16.38 6.08 -7.50
N GLY A 149 -16.73 6.61 -8.67
CA GLY A 149 -17.67 5.94 -9.58
C GLY A 149 -17.17 4.59 -10.08
N TRP A 150 -15.86 4.41 -10.25
CA TRP A 150 -15.28 3.10 -10.57
C TRP A 150 -15.38 2.13 -9.38
N LEU A 151 -15.12 2.58 -8.15
CA LEU A 151 -15.27 1.76 -6.94
C LEU A 151 -16.73 1.32 -6.76
N ARG A 152 -17.68 2.26 -6.87
CA ARG A 152 -19.13 2.00 -6.83
C ARG A 152 -19.56 0.96 -7.86
N MET A 153 -19.12 1.09 -9.12
CA MET A 153 -19.37 0.08 -10.15
C MET A 153 -18.86 -1.33 -9.78
N ASN A 154 -17.75 -1.43 -9.03
CA ASN A 154 -17.25 -2.73 -8.59
C ASN A 154 -18.07 -3.31 -7.44
N VAL A 155 -18.51 -2.48 -6.50
CA VAL A 155 -19.43 -2.89 -5.42
C VAL A 155 -20.72 -3.42 -6.04
N ASP A 156 -21.38 -2.61 -6.87
CA ASP A 156 -22.67 -2.96 -7.48
C ASP A 156 -22.56 -4.17 -8.43
N GLY A 157 -21.43 -4.27 -9.15
CA GLY A 157 -21.16 -5.35 -10.09
C GLY A 157 -20.75 -6.67 -9.44
N ARG A 158 -20.50 -6.69 -8.13
CA ARG A 158 -20.08 -7.88 -7.37
C ARG A 158 -20.83 -7.98 -6.03
N PRO A 159 -22.16 -8.19 -6.04
CA PRO A 159 -22.96 -8.19 -4.81
C PRO A 159 -22.43 -9.17 -3.76
N GLY A 160 -22.29 -8.73 -2.51
CA GLY A 160 -21.81 -9.55 -1.39
C GLY A 160 -20.30 -9.80 -1.39
N LYS A 161 -19.53 -9.14 -2.27
CA LYS A 161 -18.07 -9.32 -2.38
C LYS A 161 -17.25 -8.11 -1.96
N LEU A 162 -17.88 -6.95 -1.83
CA LEU A 162 -17.21 -5.69 -1.53
C LEU A 162 -18.05 -4.88 -0.52
N ASP A 163 -18.68 -5.57 0.43
CA ASP A 163 -19.62 -4.98 1.38
C ASP A 163 -18.91 -4.05 2.35
N VAL A 164 -17.66 -4.35 2.74
CA VAL A 164 -16.85 -3.46 3.57
C VAL A 164 -16.50 -2.21 2.79
N LEU A 165 -16.06 -2.34 1.54
CA LEU A 165 -15.81 -1.17 0.70
C LEU A 165 -17.08 -0.31 0.53
N ASP A 166 -18.25 -0.93 0.39
CA ASP A 166 -19.53 -0.22 0.30
C ASP A 166 -19.79 0.65 1.53
N GLU A 167 -19.53 0.15 2.74
CA GLU A 167 -19.63 0.93 3.99
C GLU A 167 -18.82 2.24 3.90
N PHE A 168 -17.57 2.16 3.42
CA PHE A 168 -16.69 3.33 3.30
C PHE A 168 -17.14 4.31 2.20
N LEU A 169 -17.62 3.79 1.07
CA LEU A 169 -18.15 4.64 -0.01
C LEU A 169 -19.42 5.38 0.44
N GLN A 170 -20.36 4.69 1.09
CA GLN A 170 -21.56 5.29 1.63
C GLN A 170 -21.23 6.38 2.67
N ALA A 171 -20.23 6.15 3.53
CA ALA A 171 -19.78 7.13 4.50
C ALA A 171 -19.19 8.40 3.86
N ARG A 172 -18.65 8.30 2.64
CA ARG A 172 -18.16 9.44 1.83
C ARG A 172 -19.23 10.08 0.96
N GLY A 173 -20.46 9.55 0.93
CA GLY A 173 -21.56 10.04 0.10
C GLY A 173 -21.46 9.63 -1.37
N GLU A 174 -20.68 8.59 -1.68
CA GLU A 174 -20.56 7.95 -3.00
C GLU A 174 -21.55 6.79 -3.16
#